data_AF-T1GIH5-F1
#
_entry.id   AF-T1GIH5-F1
#
_cell.length_a   1.000
_cell.length_b   1.000
_cell.length_c   1.000
_cell.angle_alpha   90.00
_cell.angle_beta   90.00
_cell.angle_gamma   90.00
#
_symmetry.space_group_name_H-M   'P 1'
#
loop_
_entity.id
_entity.type
_entity.pdbx_description
1 polymer ?
#
loop_
_entity_poly.entity_id
_entity_poly.type
_entity_poly.pdbx_seq_one_letter_code
_entity_poly.pdbx_strand_id
1 'polypeptide(L)'
;MLNSKVERPLQEISPRCYKTMKMSLHQQGPRWIKLSQEKEKSAGKISTGYQPSQVEGKKRSWDLKSSKRDAPRFQMILPPPNVTGQLHLGHAFMATIQDTICRW
;
A
#
# COMPACT_ATOMS: atom_id res chain seq x y z
N MET A 1 -0.18 47.00 -24.10
CA MET A 1 0.28 45.62 -23.85
C MET A 1 -0.73 44.68 -24.49
N LEU A 2 -0.29 43.95 -25.52
CA LEU A 2 -1.09 43.07 -26.36
C LEU A 2 -1.50 41.81 -25.59
N ASN A 3 -2.76 41.40 -25.75
CA ASN A 3 -3.17 39.99 -25.90
C ASN A 3 -4.63 39.92 -26.36
N SER A 4 -4.86 40.26 -27.63
CA SER A 4 -6.10 40.01 -28.36
C SER A 4 -6.12 38.55 -28.83
N LYS A 5 -6.66 37.65 -28.01
CA LYS A 5 -7.10 36.34 -28.52
C LYS A 5 -8.39 36.56 -29.30
N VAL A 6 -8.21 36.65 -30.61
CA VAL A 6 -9.27 36.59 -31.61
C VAL A 6 -9.98 35.25 -31.48
N GLU A 7 -11.16 35.24 -30.86
CA GLU A 7 -12.11 34.14 -31.01
C GLU A 7 -12.62 34.19 -32.45
N ARG A 8 -12.23 33.20 -33.26
CA ARG A 8 -12.74 33.04 -34.62
C ARG A 8 -14.13 32.40 -34.56
N PRO A 9 -15.15 32.95 -35.25
CA PRO A 9 -16.48 32.37 -35.29
C PRO A 9 -16.48 31.01 -36.01
N LEU A 10 -17.11 30.02 -35.38
CA LEU A 10 -17.29 28.65 -35.87
C LEU A 10 -18.31 28.59 -37.02
N GLN A 11 -17.99 29.11 -38.21
CA GLN A 11 -18.93 29.03 -39.34
C GLN A 11 -18.37 28.57 -40.70
N GLU A 12 -17.10 28.18 -40.79
CA GLU A 12 -16.58 27.56 -42.02
C GLU A 12 -15.73 26.32 -41.74
N ILE A 13 -16.40 25.19 -41.51
CA ILE A 13 -15.75 23.87 -41.57
C ILE A 13 -16.62 22.97 -42.45
N SER A 14 -16.04 22.51 -43.57
CA SER A 14 -16.69 21.66 -44.57
C SER A 14 -17.27 20.36 -43.95
N PRO A 15 -18.42 19.86 -44.46
CA PRO A 15 -19.07 18.63 -43.97
C PRO A 15 -18.19 17.37 -44.01
N ARG A 16 -17.08 17.38 -44.76
CA ARG A 16 -16.15 16.24 -44.82
C ARG A 16 -15.16 16.22 -43.65
N CYS A 17 -14.85 17.38 -43.08
CA CYS A 17 -13.83 17.54 -42.03
C CYS A 17 -14.39 17.23 -40.62
N TYR A 18 -15.69 17.48 -40.37
CA TYR A 18 -16.30 17.16 -39.08
C TYR A 18 -16.34 15.65 -38.80
N LYS A 19 -16.46 14.81 -39.85
CA LYS A 19 -16.63 13.36 -39.71
C LYS A 19 -15.33 12.67 -39.27
N THR A 20 -14.18 13.13 -39.76
CA THR A 20 -12.85 12.65 -39.35
C THR A 20 -12.45 13.15 -37.95
N MET A 21 -12.77 14.41 -37.61
CA MET A 21 -12.50 14.92 -36.26
C MET A 21 -13.35 14.25 -35.17
N LYS A 22 -14.64 13.95 -35.45
CA LYS A 22 -15.50 13.21 -34.51
C LYS A 22 -15.06 11.77 -34.29
N MET A 23 -14.37 11.14 -35.25
CA MET A 23 -13.83 9.78 -35.09
C MET A 23 -12.50 9.76 -34.31
N SER A 24 -11.75 10.85 -34.29
CA SER A 24 -10.49 10.94 -33.52
C SER A 24 -10.71 11.37 -32.05
N LEU A 25 -11.69 12.23 -31.78
CA LEU A 25 -11.99 12.67 -30.42
C LEU A 25 -12.73 11.64 -29.55
N HIS A 26 -13.27 10.56 -30.14
CA HIS A 26 -14.05 9.56 -29.40
C HIS A 26 -13.21 8.50 -28.67
N GLN A 27 -11.89 8.48 -28.83
CA GLN A 27 -11.05 7.41 -28.26
C GLN A 27 -10.36 7.77 -26.94
N GLN A 28 -10.44 9.02 -26.49
CA GLN A 28 -9.80 9.42 -25.24
C GLN A 28 -10.86 9.92 -24.26
N GLY A 29 -11.59 8.95 -23.69
CA GLY A 29 -12.39 9.18 -22.50
C GLY A 29 -11.57 9.89 -21.41
N PRO A 30 -12.22 10.69 -20.56
CA PRO A 30 -11.51 11.61 -19.68
C PRO A 30 -10.54 10.86 -18.76
N ARG A 31 -9.36 11.47 -18.54
CA ARG A 31 -8.19 10.87 -17.87
C ARG A 31 -8.50 10.20 -16.53
N TRP A 32 -9.52 10.68 -15.81
CA TRP A 32 -9.96 10.09 -14.54
C TRP A 32 -10.53 8.67 -14.67
N ILE A 33 -11.12 8.31 -15.82
CA ILE A 33 -11.56 6.92 -16.08
C ILE A 33 -10.35 5.99 -16.16
N LYS A 34 -9.27 6.43 -16.82
CA LYS A 34 -8.01 5.65 -16.92
C LYS A 34 -7.33 5.50 -15.56
N LEU A 35 -7.28 6.59 -14.78
CA LEU A 35 -6.72 6.59 -13.43
C LEU A 35 -7.50 5.67 -12.47
N SER A 36 -8.83 5.64 -12.56
CA SER A 36 -9.65 4.71 -11.77
C SER A 36 -9.38 3.26 -12.15
N GLN A 37 -9.27 2.96 -13.45
CA GLN A 37 -8.96 1.60 -13.92
C GLN A 37 -7.55 1.14 -13.52
N GLU A 38 -6.56 2.02 -13.50
CA GLU A 38 -5.20 1.71 -12.98
C GLU A 38 -5.20 1.47 -11.47
N LYS A 39 -6.01 2.22 -10.72
CA LYS A 39 -6.14 2.06 -9.27
C LYS A 39 -6.83 0.74 -8.89
N GLU A 40 -7.80 0.29 -9.67
CA GLU A 40 -8.42 -1.03 -9.45
C GLU A 40 -7.51 -2.18 -9.88
N LYS A 41 -6.73 -2.03 -10.96
CA LYS A 41 -5.76 -3.05 -11.40
C LYS A 41 -4.61 -3.28 -10.42
N SER A 42 -4.32 -2.31 -9.57
CA SER A 42 -3.25 -2.38 -8.55
C SER A 42 -3.74 -2.85 -7.17
N ALA A 43 -5.05 -2.98 -6.97
CA ALA A 43 -5.61 -3.65 -5.80
C ALA A 43 -5.47 -5.18 -5.97
N GLY A 44 -4.35 -5.72 -5.50
CA GLY A 44 -4.11 -7.16 -5.50
C GLY A 44 -5.28 -7.91 -4.86
N LYS A 45 -5.74 -8.98 -5.51
CA LYS A 45 -6.82 -9.85 -5.00
C LYS A 45 -6.42 -10.41 -3.64
N ILE A 46 -7.17 -10.09 -2.59
CA ILE A 46 -6.99 -10.68 -1.26
C ILE A 46 -7.26 -12.18 -1.36
N SER A 47 -6.42 -12.99 -0.71
CA SER A 47 -6.58 -14.45 -0.71
C SER A 47 -7.87 -14.87 -0.03
N THR A 48 -8.45 -15.99 -0.46
CA THR A 48 -9.65 -16.58 0.16
C THR A 48 -9.43 -16.97 1.63
N GLY A 49 -8.18 -17.19 2.05
CA GLY A 49 -7.82 -17.52 3.43
C GLY A 49 -6.46 -16.99 3.85
N TYR A 50 -6.25 -16.86 5.16
CA TYR A 50 -4.98 -16.43 5.75
C TYR A 50 -3.90 -17.51 5.57
N GLN A 51 -2.73 -17.10 5.08
CA GLN A 51 -1.57 -17.97 4.90
C GLN A 51 -0.41 -17.42 5.76
N PRO A 52 -0.11 -18.01 6.94
CA PRO A 52 0.87 -17.45 7.87
C PRO A 52 2.27 -17.39 7.27
N SER A 53 2.63 -18.35 6.42
CA SER A 53 3.94 -18.41 5.75
C SER A 53 4.25 -17.18 4.88
N GLN A 54 3.23 -16.51 4.34
CA GLN A 54 3.40 -15.30 3.53
C GLN A 54 3.62 -14.04 4.38
N VAL A 55 3.24 -14.07 5.66
CA VAL A 55 3.21 -12.89 6.55
C VAL A 55 4.29 -12.97 7.63
N GLU A 56 4.59 -14.16 8.13
CA GLU A 56 5.49 -14.41 9.27
C GLU A 56 6.95 -14.69 8.86
N GLY A 57 7.35 -14.30 7.64
CA GLY A 57 8.68 -14.57 7.07
C GLY A 57 9.90 -14.15 7.92
N LYS A 58 11.08 -14.61 7.49
CA LYS A 58 12.31 -14.84 8.27
C LYS A 58 13.01 -13.64 8.97
N LYS A 59 12.53 -12.39 8.81
CA LYS A 59 12.99 -11.20 9.57
C LYS A 59 12.05 -10.02 9.31
N ARG A 60 11.58 -9.36 10.37
CA ARG A 60 10.63 -8.26 10.22
C ARG A 60 11.36 -6.92 10.29
N SER A 61 10.90 -5.93 9.52
CA SER A 61 11.58 -4.63 9.38
C SER A 61 11.66 -3.82 10.68
N TRP A 62 10.96 -4.23 11.73
CA TRP A 62 10.96 -3.62 13.06
C TRP A 62 11.88 -4.31 14.06
N ASP A 63 12.48 -5.46 13.73
CA ASP A 63 13.48 -6.11 14.60
C ASP A 63 14.70 -5.20 14.85
N LEU A 64 14.92 -4.19 13.99
CA LEU A 64 16.03 -3.24 14.09
C LEU A 64 15.61 -1.84 14.56
N LYS A 65 14.33 -1.57 14.80
CA LYS A 65 13.87 -0.23 15.18
C LYS A 65 13.90 -0.08 16.70
N SER A 66 14.71 0.87 17.17
CA SER A 66 14.75 1.23 18.60
C SER A 66 13.51 2.03 18.99
N SER A 67 13.03 1.81 20.22
CA SER A 67 11.91 2.54 20.81
C SER A 67 12.27 4.00 21.11
N LYS A 68 11.25 4.87 21.18
CA LYS A 68 11.41 6.30 21.47
C LYS A 68 12.10 6.49 22.83
N ARG A 69 13.14 7.34 22.87
CA ARG A 69 14.03 7.50 24.03
C ARG A 69 13.38 8.12 25.28
N ASP A 70 12.26 8.83 25.10
CA ASP A 70 11.63 9.65 26.16
C ASP A 70 10.29 9.07 26.67
N ALA A 71 10.01 7.79 26.42
CA ALA A 71 8.83 7.12 26.94
C ALA A 71 9.08 6.53 28.35
N PRO A 72 8.05 6.39 29.20
CA PRO A 72 8.14 5.64 30.46
C PRO A 72 8.71 4.24 30.22
N ARG A 73 9.67 3.82 31.04
CA ARG A 73 10.34 2.52 30.88
C ARG A 73 9.54 1.42 31.58
N PHE A 74 9.07 0.45 30.81
CA PHE A 74 8.62 -0.84 31.31
C PHE A 74 9.78 -1.84 31.30
N GLN A 75 9.97 -2.60 32.38
CA GLN A 75 11.05 -3.58 32.51
C GLN A 75 10.47 -4.93 32.90
N MET A 76 10.91 -5.98 32.19
CA MET A 76 10.53 -7.37 32.44
C MET A 76 11.77 -8.24 32.30
N ILE A 77 11.96 -9.17 33.24
CA ILE A 77 13.11 -10.07 33.26
C ILE A 77 12.71 -11.37 32.56
N LEU A 78 13.35 -11.65 31.42
CA LEU A 78 13.26 -12.95 30.76
C LEU A 78 14.39 -13.84 31.31
N PRO A 79 14.09 -14.94 32.04
CA PRO A 79 15.14 -15.83 32.52
C PRO A 79 15.89 -16.42 31.31
N PRO A 80 17.23 -16.46 31.32
CA PRO A 80 18.00 -17.00 30.21
C PRO A 80 17.64 -18.47 30.01
N PRO A 81 17.28 -18.90 28.78
CA PRO A 81 16.97 -20.29 28.53
C PRO A 81 18.25 -21.12 28.68
N ASN A 82 18.15 -22.25 29.39
CA ASN A 82 19.25 -23.19 29.49
C ASN A 82 19.49 -23.84 28.11
N VAL A 83 20.75 -23.86 27.65
CA VAL A 83 21.13 -24.40 26.34
C VAL A 83 21.27 -25.92 26.44
N THR A 84 20.15 -26.63 26.58
CA THR A 84 20.10 -28.09 26.77
C THR A 84 19.32 -28.84 25.68
N GLY A 85 18.95 -28.18 24.58
CA GLY A 85 18.23 -28.81 23.47
C GLY A 85 17.39 -27.85 22.64
N GLN A 86 16.33 -28.36 22.02
CA GLN A 86 15.37 -27.55 21.26
C GLN A 86 14.32 -26.91 22.18
N LEU A 87 13.82 -25.73 21.81
CA LEU A 87 12.71 -25.09 22.49
C LEU A 87 11.43 -25.92 22.28
N HIS A 88 10.78 -26.29 23.38
CA HIS A 88 9.46 -26.91 23.37
C HIS A 88 8.36 -25.87 23.61
N LEU A 89 7.10 -26.30 23.48
CA LEU A 89 5.91 -25.44 23.62
C LEU A 89 5.83 -24.66 24.95
N GLY A 90 6.47 -25.16 26.01
CA GLY A 90 6.52 -24.46 27.31
C GLY A 90 7.32 -23.14 27.23
N HIS A 91 8.41 -23.12 26.47
CA HIS A 91 9.15 -21.89 26.21
C HIS A 91 8.32 -20.91 25.39
N ALA A 92 7.64 -21.42 24.34
CA ALA A 92 6.78 -20.60 23.49
C ALA A 92 5.64 -19.96 24.28
N PHE A 93 5.00 -20.71 25.18
CA PHE A 93 3.91 -20.23 26.02
C PHE A 93 4.34 -19.09 26.96
N MET A 94 5.43 -19.31 27.71
CA MET A 94 5.98 -18.28 28.61
C MET A 94 6.38 -17.02 27.84
N ALA A 95 7.06 -17.18 26.69
CA ALA A 95 7.45 -16.06 25.84
C ALA A 95 6.24 -15.30 25.27
N THR A 96 5.17 -16.00 24.92
CA THR A 96 3.95 -15.38 24.36
C THR A 96 3.25 -14.49 25.37
N ILE A 97 3.15 -14.92 26.63
CA ILE A 97 2.54 -14.10 27.70
C ILE A 97 3.36 -12.82 27.90
N GLN A 98 4.68 -12.96 27.98
CA GLN A 98 5.58 -11.83 28.20
C GLN A 98 5.58 -10.85 27.02
N ASP A 99 5.59 -11.35 25.78
CA ASP A 99 5.49 -10.54 24.56
C ASP A 99 4.13 -9.81 24.49
N THR A 100 3.04 -10.46 24.90
CA THR A 100 1.71 -9.83 24.94
C THR A 100 1.67 -8.65 25.91
N ILE A 101 2.23 -8.82 27.12
CA ILE A 101 2.30 -7.76 28.12
C ILE A 101 3.22 -6.63 27.66
N CYS A 102 4.34 -6.94 27.01
CA CYS A 102 5.28 -5.93 26.49
C CYS A 102 4.68 -5.08 25.35
N ARG A 103 3.69 -5.62 24.62
CA ARG A 103 3.02 -4.94 23.49
C ARG A 103 1.78 -4.14 23.87
N TRP A 104 1.15 -4.45 25.02
CA TRP A 104 -0.07 -3.80 25.50
C TRP A 104 0.20 -2.34 25.88
#